data_AF-A0A7C5ZAY6-F1
#
_entry.id   AF-A0A7C5ZAY6-F1
#
_cell.length_a   1.000
_cell.length_b   1.000
_cell.length_c   1.000
_cell.angle_alpha   90.00
_cell.angle_beta   90.00
_cell.angle_gamma   90.00
#
_symmetry.space_group_name_H-M   'P 1'
#
loop_
_entity.id
_entity.type
_entity.pdbx_description
1 polymer ?
#
loop_
_entity_poly.entity_id
_entity_poly.type
_entity_poly.pdbx_seq_one_letter_code
_entity_poly.pdbx_strand_id
1 'polypeptide(L)'
;MRSVVYLTALVMISATQAFAVATGACSAGTPVINFSLTVEPEHGSTPISVESINQVLRGEKLKYAPPSSDPKNAPKGKIAIILVPASHGQSDKIEILPPQPANAAEEWKVPSRASIVGVVYGPHGLDVKKVHSLVEHNQNLIPQLADYAEKAATVEALVQTLSQYEQSPPASRDLDAVLKGFSSQYGVALPSINSSAPADQQAAQLLHAVVPALSSYNPLDDRGASGTLQTSAGVAAWVAALFWGSTPVGIAAGGASLLQNMRTLMFPDTDFHAAFAQPANSKGLELCTTQKQSDKRARIAYLWVRRIPDTGPPAASLPETAHVPLNWESSVKVTCATRMQLRDLARARDWRLVSDDRHTQVPVKVTVGSDSDSLALDLRNATLAPGKYKLAALWDWTPFDVAGTVEVHKFADLSTAKVTPESEDKLVEGNGTVPVKLTGPDFEFVSKLALVKEGGQNATAKELTFTLDKGTRGGEKHTLETQIDTANLAPGKYPLC
;
A
#
# COMPACT_ATOMS: atom_id res chain seq x y z
N MET A 1 39.87 49.31 40.47
CA MET A 1 40.66 48.10 40.15
C MET A 1 39.67 46.95 40.01
N ARG A 2 39.66 46.27 38.84
CA ARG A 2 39.45 44.82 38.62
C ARG A 2 38.39 44.08 39.49
N SER A 3 37.39 43.34 39.02
CA SER A 3 36.97 42.78 37.73
C SER A 3 35.56 42.19 37.98
N VAL A 4 34.54 42.47 37.14
CA VAL A 4 33.92 41.52 36.18
C VAL A 4 33.94 40.05 36.62
N VAL A 5 32.77 39.50 37.02
CA VAL A 5 32.25 38.18 36.59
C VAL A 5 30.71 38.24 36.62
N TYR A 6 30.11 38.06 35.45
CA TYR A 6 28.68 37.84 35.21
C TYR A 6 28.23 36.47 35.72
N LEU A 7 27.02 36.34 36.27
CA LEU A 7 26.20 35.16 36.00
C LEU A 7 24.70 35.50 36.12
N THR A 8 24.11 35.82 34.97
CA THR A 8 22.68 35.84 34.71
C THR A 8 22.15 34.39 34.69
N ALA A 9 21.31 34.02 35.64
CA ALA A 9 20.51 32.81 35.58
C ALA A 9 19.09 33.16 35.10
N LEU A 10 18.92 33.20 33.77
CA LEU A 10 17.61 33.25 33.13
C LEU A 10 17.06 31.82 33.10
N VAL A 11 16.02 31.58 33.89
CA VAL A 11 15.28 30.31 33.93
C VAL A 11 14.50 30.16 32.61
N MET A 12 15.10 29.49 31.63
CA MET A 12 14.41 28.96 30.45
C MET A 12 13.68 27.67 30.86
N ILE A 13 12.38 27.77 31.11
CA ILE A 13 11.47 26.62 31.10
C ILE A 13 11.26 26.26 29.63
N SER A 14 12.20 25.50 29.06
CA SER A 14 11.95 24.75 27.84
C SER A 14 10.98 23.63 28.18
N ALA A 15 9.70 23.87 27.93
CA ALA A 15 8.70 22.81 27.84
C ALA A 15 9.06 21.93 26.63
N THR A 16 9.96 20.97 26.84
CA THR A 16 10.07 19.78 26.01
C THR A 16 8.75 19.04 26.13
N GLN A 17 7.80 19.37 25.24
CA GLN A 17 6.72 18.45 24.92
C GLN A 17 7.40 17.25 24.28
N ALA A 18 7.66 16.23 25.12
CA ALA A 18 7.96 14.91 24.64
C ALA A 18 6.74 14.48 23.82
N PHE A 19 6.89 14.53 22.49
CA PHE A 19 5.99 13.91 21.56
C PHE A 19 5.98 12.41 21.89
N ALA A 20 5.03 11.99 22.71
CA ALA A 20 4.66 10.60 22.81
C ALA A 20 4.08 10.23 21.44
N VAL A 21 4.91 9.63 20.58
CA VAL A 21 4.42 8.73 19.53
C VAL A 21 3.57 7.71 20.28
N ALA A 22 2.25 7.76 20.10
CA ALA A 22 1.34 6.82 20.74
C ALA A 22 1.71 5.41 20.28
N THR A 23 2.48 4.70 21.09
CA THR A 23 2.79 3.29 20.90
C THR A 23 1.56 2.49 21.30
N GLY A 24 0.87 1.90 20.31
CA GLY A 24 -0.14 0.85 20.49
C GLY A 24 -1.28 1.19 21.45
N ALA A 25 -2.25 1.95 20.98
CA ALA A 25 -3.58 1.98 21.58
C ALA A 25 -4.59 1.92 20.43
N CYS A 26 -5.47 0.92 20.46
CA CYS A 26 -6.54 0.74 19.48
C CYS A 26 -7.16 2.09 19.10
N SER A 27 -7.02 2.51 17.84
CA SER A 27 -7.47 3.84 17.40
C SER A 27 -8.99 4.00 17.51
N ALA A 28 -9.70 2.87 17.55
CA ALA A 28 -11.06 2.77 18.04
C ALA A 28 -11.19 1.55 18.97
N GLY A 29 -11.91 1.68 20.09
CA GLY A 29 -12.18 0.56 20.98
C GLY A 29 -11.09 0.25 22.00
N THR A 30 -11.11 -0.96 22.55
CA THR A 30 -10.23 -1.42 23.65
C THR A 30 -9.34 -2.58 23.16
N PRO A 31 -8.04 -2.58 23.48
CA PRO A 31 -7.14 -3.68 23.14
C PRO A 31 -7.51 -4.95 23.91
N VAL A 32 -7.47 -6.08 23.21
CA VAL A 32 -7.82 -7.41 23.70
C VAL A 32 -6.57 -8.27 23.84
N ILE A 33 -5.81 -8.42 22.76
CA ILE A 33 -4.58 -9.22 22.72
C ILE A 33 -3.70 -8.72 21.58
N ASN A 34 -2.38 -8.69 21.81
CA ASN A 34 -1.40 -8.48 20.77
C ASN A 34 -0.71 -9.82 20.45
N PHE A 35 -0.44 -10.09 19.18
CA PHE A 35 0.20 -11.32 18.70
C PHE A 35 0.78 -11.17 17.29
N SER A 36 1.69 -12.04 16.90
CA SER A 36 2.09 -12.23 15.50
C SER A 36 1.58 -13.57 14.97
N LEU A 37 1.05 -13.57 13.76
CA LEU A 37 0.63 -14.79 13.06
C LEU A 37 1.34 -14.88 11.70
N THR A 38 2.17 -15.90 11.53
CA THR A 38 2.97 -16.12 10.32
C THR A 38 2.76 -17.51 9.77
N VAL A 39 2.98 -17.68 8.47
CA VAL A 39 2.99 -18.97 7.79
C VAL A 39 4.44 -19.33 7.45
N GLU A 40 4.83 -20.56 7.74
CA GLU A 40 6.13 -21.12 7.40
C GLU A 40 5.95 -22.30 6.43
N PRO A 41 6.71 -22.37 5.34
CA PRO A 41 6.59 -23.46 4.39
C PRO A 41 7.28 -24.72 4.94
N GLU A 42 6.88 -25.89 4.45
CA GLU A 42 7.35 -27.19 4.95
C GLU A 42 8.88 -27.35 4.85
N HIS A 43 9.52 -26.65 3.91
CA HIS A 43 10.97 -26.71 3.65
C HIS A 43 11.79 -25.61 4.34
N GLY A 44 11.25 -24.93 5.37
CA GLY A 44 12.04 -24.11 6.30
C GLY A 44 12.53 -22.76 5.76
N SER A 45 11.76 -22.11 4.87
CA SER A 45 12.03 -20.74 4.43
C SER A 45 11.54 -19.69 5.43
N THR A 46 11.91 -18.43 5.23
CA THR A 46 11.50 -17.31 6.09
C THR A 46 9.98 -17.21 6.22
N PRO A 47 9.42 -17.18 7.44
CA PRO A 47 7.98 -17.05 7.65
C PRO A 47 7.43 -15.73 7.09
N ILE A 48 6.23 -15.79 6.52
CA ILE A 48 5.51 -14.63 5.96
C ILE A 48 4.30 -14.34 6.86
N SER A 49 4.04 -13.06 7.16
CA SER A 49 2.84 -12.67 7.92
C SER A 49 1.58 -13.08 7.15
N VAL A 50 0.59 -13.62 7.87
CA VAL A 50 -0.74 -13.93 7.32
C VAL A 50 -1.39 -12.71 6.65
N GLU A 51 -0.99 -11.50 7.03
CA GLU A 51 -1.49 -10.29 6.40
C GLU A 51 -1.00 -10.07 4.98
N SER A 52 0.17 -10.62 4.66
CA SER A 52 0.88 -10.33 3.41
C SER A 52 1.00 -11.55 2.50
N ILE A 53 0.67 -12.74 3.00
CA ILE A 53 0.76 -13.97 2.23
C ILE A 53 -0.30 -14.02 1.12
N ASN A 54 0.02 -14.63 -0.01
CA ASN A 54 -0.89 -14.80 -1.14
C ASN A 54 -1.65 -16.13 -1.06
N GLN A 55 -1.01 -17.20 -0.57
CA GLN A 55 -1.60 -18.54 -0.46
C GLN A 55 -1.26 -19.21 0.88
N VAL A 56 -2.19 -20.00 1.41
CA VAL A 56 -1.94 -20.88 2.56
C VAL A 56 -2.22 -22.31 2.13
N LEU A 57 -1.17 -23.11 2.00
CA LEU A 57 -1.21 -24.43 1.39
C LEU A 57 -1.20 -25.55 2.44
N ARG A 58 -1.74 -26.72 2.05
CA ARG A 58 -1.68 -27.93 2.86
C ARG A 58 -0.23 -28.30 3.15
N GLY A 59 0.07 -28.61 4.41
CA GLY A 59 1.40 -29.04 4.85
C GLY A 59 2.24 -27.93 5.49
N GLU A 60 1.92 -26.67 5.19
CA GLU A 60 2.55 -25.50 5.80
C GLU A 60 2.24 -25.39 7.29
N LYS A 61 2.98 -24.55 8.01
CA LYS A 61 2.81 -24.34 9.44
C LYS A 61 2.34 -22.92 9.72
N LEU A 62 1.23 -22.79 10.44
CA LEU A 62 0.82 -21.53 11.04
C LEU A 62 1.50 -21.39 12.40
N LYS A 63 2.25 -20.31 12.57
CA LYS A 63 2.96 -19.99 13.81
C LYS A 63 2.35 -18.76 14.46
N TYR A 64 1.93 -18.94 15.70
CA TYR A 64 1.51 -17.88 16.59
C TYR A 64 2.64 -17.55 17.56
N ALA A 65 2.85 -16.26 17.83
CA ALA A 65 3.71 -15.84 18.93
C ALA A 65 3.15 -14.59 19.64
N PRO A 66 3.17 -14.55 20.98
CA PRO A 66 2.85 -13.33 21.73
C PRO A 66 3.99 -12.30 21.63
N PRO A 67 3.70 -11.00 21.80
CA PRO A 67 4.63 -9.89 21.56
C PRO A 67 5.76 -9.77 22.59
N SER A 68 5.59 -10.37 23.78
CA SER A 68 6.59 -10.34 24.84
C SER A 68 6.74 -11.72 25.47
N SER A 69 8.00 -12.11 25.72
CA SER A 69 8.35 -13.28 26.52
C SER A 69 8.27 -13.01 28.02
N ASP A 70 7.93 -11.77 28.45
CA ASP A 70 7.74 -11.44 29.86
C ASP A 70 6.44 -12.09 30.39
N PRO A 71 6.54 -13.08 31.31
CA PRO A 71 5.38 -13.80 31.82
C PRO A 71 4.38 -12.90 32.57
N LYS A 72 4.76 -11.68 32.99
CA LYS A 72 3.83 -10.75 33.67
C LYS A 72 2.81 -10.10 32.73
N ASN A 73 3.21 -9.88 31.47
CA ASN A 73 2.38 -9.24 30.44
C ASN A 73 1.90 -10.24 29.37
N ALA A 74 2.21 -11.53 29.54
CA ALA A 74 1.80 -12.56 28.62
C ALA A 74 0.26 -12.75 28.63
N PRO A 75 -0.39 -12.84 27.46
CA PRO A 75 -1.83 -12.96 27.39
C PRO A 75 -2.28 -14.30 28.00
N LYS A 76 -3.25 -14.24 28.90
CA LYS A 76 -3.81 -15.44 29.55
C LYS A 76 -4.89 -16.06 28.67
N GLY A 77 -5.17 -17.35 28.89
CA GLY A 77 -6.25 -18.04 28.21
C GLY A 77 -5.78 -18.91 27.04
N LYS A 78 -6.67 -19.13 26.07
CA LYS A 78 -6.41 -20.02 24.93
C LYS A 78 -6.66 -19.31 23.61
N ILE A 79 -5.92 -19.73 22.59
CA ILE A 79 -6.09 -19.33 21.20
C ILE A 79 -6.41 -20.55 20.36
N ALA A 80 -7.33 -20.42 19.40
CA ALA A 80 -7.60 -21.43 18.38
C ALA A 80 -7.61 -20.77 17.01
N ILE A 81 -7.25 -21.54 15.97
CA ILE A 81 -7.24 -21.09 14.59
C ILE A 81 -8.42 -21.72 13.84
N ILE A 82 -9.11 -20.91 13.04
CA ILE A 82 -10.17 -21.33 12.13
C ILE A 82 -9.64 -21.24 10.70
N LEU A 83 -9.82 -22.28 9.91
CA LEU A 83 -9.46 -22.31 8.49
C LEU A 83 -10.70 -22.64 7.66
N VAL A 84 -10.98 -21.80 6.66
CA VAL A 84 -11.99 -22.11 5.64
C VAL A 84 -11.26 -22.61 4.39
N PRO A 85 -11.56 -23.83 3.91
CA PRO A 85 -10.95 -24.35 2.69
C PRO A 85 -11.19 -23.46 1.48
N ALA A 86 -10.23 -23.43 0.55
CA ALA A 86 -10.32 -22.63 -0.67
C ALA A 86 -11.04 -23.31 -1.83
N SER A 87 -11.06 -24.65 -1.84
CA SER A 87 -11.71 -25.43 -2.88
C SER A 87 -12.96 -26.09 -2.34
N HIS A 88 -14.03 -26.09 -3.14
CA HIS A 88 -15.19 -26.96 -2.96
C HIS A 88 -14.79 -28.41 -3.26
N GLY A 89 -14.09 -29.03 -2.31
CA GLY A 89 -13.65 -30.42 -2.35
C GLY A 89 -14.26 -31.23 -1.20
N GLN A 90 -13.79 -32.47 -1.00
CA GLN A 90 -14.36 -33.48 -0.08
C GLN A 90 -14.59 -33.06 1.39
N SER A 91 -14.17 -31.86 1.80
CA SER A 91 -14.57 -31.25 3.05
C SER A 91 -14.73 -29.74 2.86
N ASP A 92 -15.92 -29.29 2.48
CA ASP A 92 -16.38 -27.88 2.65
C ASP A 92 -16.49 -27.48 4.13
N LYS A 93 -16.10 -28.39 5.05
CA LYS A 93 -16.17 -28.17 6.47
C LYS A 93 -15.06 -27.23 6.90
N ILE A 94 -15.46 -26.14 7.55
CA ILE A 94 -14.57 -25.23 8.25
C ILE A 94 -13.79 -26.01 9.30
N GLU A 95 -12.47 -25.89 9.26
CA GLU A 95 -11.56 -26.61 10.14
C GLU A 95 -11.19 -25.74 11.34
N ILE A 96 -11.35 -26.29 12.55
CA ILE A 96 -10.95 -25.61 13.78
C ILE A 96 -9.76 -26.36 14.35
N LEU A 97 -8.61 -25.70 14.39
CA LEU A 97 -7.38 -26.27 14.91
C LEU A 97 -7.43 -26.33 16.44
N PRO A 98 -6.76 -27.33 17.07
CA PRO A 98 -6.78 -27.51 18.52
C PRO A 98 -6.36 -26.23 19.27
N PRO A 99 -7.08 -25.80 20.33
CA PRO A 99 -6.70 -24.60 21.06
C PRO A 99 -5.41 -24.79 21.83
N GLN A 100 -4.53 -23.81 21.73
CA GLN A 100 -3.26 -23.76 22.44
C GLN A 100 -3.22 -22.60 23.46
N PRO A 101 -2.25 -22.60 24.39
CA PRO A 101 -2.03 -21.48 25.30
C PRO A 101 -1.74 -20.18 24.54
N ALA A 102 -2.38 -19.08 24.92
CA ALA A 102 -2.10 -17.78 24.30
C ALA A 102 -0.75 -17.18 24.77
N ASN A 103 -0.21 -17.62 25.90
CA ASN A 103 1.02 -17.07 26.48
C ASN A 103 2.31 -17.67 25.91
N ALA A 104 2.22 -18.59 24.95
CA ALA A 104 3.37 -19.30 24.37
C ALA A 104 3.34 -19.20 22.85
N ALA A 105 4.52 -19.37 22.23
CA ALA A 105 4.60 -19.54 20.78
C ALA A 105 4.14 -20.94 20.42
N GLU A 106 3.24 -21.03 19.44
CA GLU A 106 2.51 -22.25 19.12
C GLU A 106 2.42 -22.44 17.61
N GLU A 107 2.39 -23.71 17.19
CA GLU A 107 2.41 -24.07 15.78
C GLU A 107 1.29 -25.05 15.44
N TRP A 108 0.64 -24.85 14.29
CA TRP A 108 -0.34 -25.78 13.75
C TRP A 108 0.01 -26.14 12.30
N LYS A 109 -0.14 -27.42 11.95
CA LYS A 109 -0.02 -27.87 10.56
C LYS A 109 -1.30 -27.54 9.81
N VAL A 110 -1.17 -26.92 8.64
CA VAL A 110 -2.28 -26.58 7.76
C VAL A 110 -2.82 -27.87 7.11
N PRO A 111 -4.08 -28.24 7.38
CA PRO A 111 -4.67 -29.51 6.95
C PRO A 111 -5.08 -29.50 5.48
N SER A 112 -5.50 -28.34 4.97
CA SER A 112 -5.99 -28.12 3.62
C SER A 112 -5.71 -26.68 3.17
N ARG A 113 -5.72 -26.43 1.85
CA ARG A 113 -5.51 -25.09 1.29
C ARG A 113 -6.63 -24.16 1.74
N ALA A 114 -6.29 -23.01 2.35
CA ALA A 114 -7.25 -22.13 3.02
C ALA A 114 -7.46 -20.81 2.27
N SER A 115 -8.72 -20.38 2.18
CA SER A 115 -9.14 -19.07 1.64
C SER A 115 -9.45 -18.04 2.74
N ILE A 116 -9.73 -18.50 3.97
CA ILE A 116 -9.92 -17.63 5.14
C ILE A 116 -9.14 -18.22 6.31
N VAL A 117 -8.42 -17.35 7.03
CA VAL A 117 -7.75 -17.66 8.30
C VAL A 117 -8.39 -16.84 9.39
N GLY A 118 -8.74 -17.47 10.51
CA GLY A 118 -9.32 -16.83 11.68
C GLY A 118 -8.59 -17.16 12.97
N VAL A 119 -8.65 -16.23 13.92
CA VAL A 119 -8.15 -16.38 15.27
C VAL A 119 -9.31 -16.24 16.25
N VAL A 120 -9.47 -17.23 17.12
CA VAL A 120 -10.37 -17.19 18.26
C VAL A 120 -9.52 -17.06 19.52
N TYR A 121 -9.72 -16.00 20.29
CA TYR A 121 -9.04 -15.79 21.57
C TYR A 121 -10.04 -15.82 22.72
N GLY A 122 -9.81 -16.71 23.70
CA GLY A 122 -10.61 -16.83 24.90
C GLY A 122 -9.80 -16.51 26.14
N PRO A 123 -9.90 -15.31 26.74
CA PRO A 123 -9.14 -14.93 27.95
C PRO A 123 -9.41 -15.84 29.15
N HIS A 124 -10.61 -16.44 29.21
CA HIS A 124 -11.02 -17.38 30.25
C HIS A 124 -10.99 -18.85 29.79
N GLY A 125 -10.30 -19.14 28.69
CA GLY A 125 -10.28 -20.42 28.01
C GLY A 125 -11.32 -20.54 26.90
N LEU A 126 -11.17 -21.57 26.07
CA LEU A 126 -12.03 -21.84 24.91
C LEU A 126 -12.70 -23.21 25.04
N ASP A 127 -14.01 -23.25 24.75
CA ASP A 127 -14.77 -24.49 24.61
C ASP A 127 -14.86 -24.85 23.12
N VAL A 128 -14.04 -25.82 22.69
CA VAL A 128 -13.95 -26.25 21.29
C VAL A 128 -15.30 -26.72 20.75
N LYS A 129 -16.10 -27.41 21.58
CA LYS A 129 -17.41 -27.92 21.14
C LYS A 129 -18.35 -26.76 20.84
N LYS A 130 -18.27 -25.67 21.60
CA LYS A 130 -19.07 -24.47 21.33
C LYS A 130 -18.58 -23.70 20.11
N VAL A 131 -17.27 -23.53 19.92
CA VAL A 131 -16.71 -22.91 18.70
C VAL A 131 -17.11 -23.72 17.47
N HIS A 132 -17.03 -25.04 17.56
CA HIS A 132 -17.43 -25.97 16.50
C HIS A 132 -18.93 -25.90 16.21
N SER A 133 -19.77 -25.89 17.25
CA SER A 133 -21.21 -25.67 17.12
C SER A 133 -21.54 -24.31 16.48
N LEU A 134 -20.86 -23.23 16.86
CA LEU A 134 -21.05 -21.89 16.27
C LEU A 134 -20.82 -21.91 14.76
N VAL A 135 -19.69 -22.50 14.36
CA VAL A 135 -19.23 -22.58 12.97
C VAL A 135 -20.13 -23.50 12.15
N GLU A 136 -20.56 -24.63 12.69
CA GLU A 136 -21.47 -25.56 12.01
C GLU A 136 -22.88 -24.99 11.82
N HIS A 137 -23.43 -24.30 12.82
CA HIS A 137 -24.79 -23.74 12.75
C HIS A 137 -24.85 -22.44 11.93
N ASN A 138 -23.73 -21.74 11.78
CA ASN A 138 -23.67 -20.45 11.08
C ASN A 138 -22.55 -20.44 10.03
N GLN A 139 -22.66 -21.32 9.03
CA GLN A 139 -21.63 -21.45 7.98
C GLN A 139 -21.37 -20.14 7.21
N ASN A 140 -22.37 -19.25 7.13
CA ASN A 140 -22.24 -17.94 6.49
C ASN A 140 -21.58 -16.87 7.37
N LEU A 141 -21.45 -17.11 8.69
CA LEU A 141 -20.90 -16.14 9.64
C LEU A 141 -19.42 -15.85 9.38
N ILE A 142 -18.62 -16.89 9.15
CA ILE A 142 -17.18 -16.74 8.94
C ILE A 142 -16.87 -15.95 7.65
N PRO A 143 -17.51 -16.25 6.49
CA PRO A 143 -17.40 -15.39 5.32
C PRO A 143 -17.85 -13.95 5.56
N GLN A 144 -18.99 -13.72 6.23
CA GLN A 144 -19.47 -12.36 6.51
C GLN A 144 -18.52 -11.56 7.42
N LEU A 145 -17.94 -12.22 8.43
CA LEU A 145 -16.93 -11.61 9.29
C LEU A 145 -15.64 -11.33 8.52
N ALA A 146 -15.25 -12.19 7.56
CA ALA A 146 -14.09 -11.97 6.72
C ALA A 146 -14.32 -10.77 5.79
N ASP A 147 -15.50 -10.65 5.18
CA ASP A 147 -15.87 -9.50 4.36
C ASP A 147 -15.92 -8.21 5.18
N TYR A 148 -16.37 -8.27 6.43
CA TYR A 148 -16.32 -7.14 7.36
C TYR A 148 -14.88 -6.74 7.71
N ALA A 149 -14.03 -7.72 8.06
CA ALA A 149 -12.64 -7.47 8.40
C ALA A 149 -11.84 -6.92 7.22
N GLU A 150 -12.11 -7.37 5.99
CA GLU A 150 -11.52 -6.86 4.76
C GLU A 150 -11.92 -5.39 4.51
N LYS A 151 -13.20 -5.06 4.69
CA LYS A 151 -13.67 -3.67 4.64
C LYS A 151 -13.03 -2.81 5.72
N ALA A 152 -12.93 -3.31 6.95
CA ALA A 152 -12.30 -2.61 8.06
C ALA A 152 -10.81 -2.34 7.80
N ALA A 153 -10.07 -3.33 7.31
CA ALA A 153 -8.66 -3.18 6.94
C ALA A 153 -8.48 -2.20 5.78
N THR A 154 -9.40 -2.19 4.81
CA THR A 154 -9.37 -1.22 3.70
C THR A 154 -9.62 0.20 4.20
N VAL A 155 -10.58 0.39 5.11
CA VAL A 155 -10.83 1.70 5.74
C VAL A 155 -9.63 2.15 6.59
N GLU A 156 -8.98 1.23 7.31
CA GLU A 156 -7.78 1.52 8.08
C GLU A 156 -6.61 1.95 7.20
N ALA A 157 -6.39 1.24 6.10
CA ALA A 157 -5.39 1.61 5.11
C ALA A 157 -5.68 2.99 4.50
N LEU A 158 -6.96 3.32 4.27
CA LEU A 158 -7.36 4.66 3.80
C LEU A 158 -7.01 5.72 4.85
N VAL A 159 -7.37 5.49 6.11
CA VAL A 159 -7.07 6.40 7.23
C VAL A 159 -5.56 6.61 7.39
N GLN A 160 -4.77 5.55 7.29
CA GLN A 160 -3.31 5.65 7.36
C GLN A 160 -2.74 6.41 6.16
N THR A 161 -3.25 6.17 4.95
CA THR A 161 -2.84 6.85 3.73
C THR A 161 -3.13 8.36 3.82
N LEU A 162 -4.32 8.72 4.28
CA LEU A 162 -4.73 10.12 4.50
C LEU A 162 -3.89 10.77 5.61
N SER A 163 -3.66 10.08 6.73
CA SER A 163 -2.85 10.57 7.84
C SER A 163 -1.41 10.85 7.41
N GLN A 164 -0.82 9.97 6.61
CA GLN A 164 0.52 10.18 6.02
C GLN A 164 0.55 11.37 5.07
N TYR A 165 -0.51 11.55 4.27
CA TYR A 165 -0.64 12.72 3.39
C TYR A 165 -0.73 14.02 4.19
N GLU A 166 -1.60 14.08 5.20
CA GLU A 166 -1.79 15.25 6.08
C GLU A 166 -0.52 15.63 6.84
N GLN A 167 0.36 14.66 7.14
CA GLN A 167 1.66 14.86 7.78
C GLN A 167 2.79 15.19 6.81
N SER A 168 2.57 15.11 5.49
CA SER A 168 3.59 15.35 4.47
C SER A 168 3.81 16.85 4.20
N PRO A 169 5.03 17.29 3.80
CA PRO A 169 5.28 18.69 3.46
C PRO A 169 4.41 19.19 2.29
N PRO A 170 3.93 20.47 2.29
CA PRO A 170 2.95 20.99 1.32
C PRO A 170 3.31 20.89 -0.16
N ALA A 171 4.60 20.73 -0.50
CA ALA A 171 5.09 20.67 -1.88
C ALA A 171 5.32 19.24 -2.40
N SER A 172 5.04 18.19 -1.61
CA SER A 172 5.59 16.85 -1.85
C SER A 172 4.63 15.84 -2.47
N ARG A 173 3.31 15.98 -2.31
CA ARG A 173 2.33 14.98 -2.79
C ARG A 173 1.00 15.61 -3.17
N ASP A 174 0.42 15.15 -4.27
CA ASP A 174 -0.95 15.46 -4.68
C ASP A 174 -1.92 14.45 -4.04
N LEU A 175 -3.00 14.94 -3.41
CA LEU A 175 -4.01 14.10 -2.76
C LEU A 175 -4.67 13.16 -3.78
N ASP A 176 -4.99 13.65 -4.97
CA ASP A 176 -5.63 12.83 -6.01
C ASP A 176 -4.70 11.71 -6.49
N ALA A 177 -3.39 11.97 -6.58
CA ALA A 177 -2.40 10.94 -6.92
C ALA A 177 -2.29 9.86 -5.83
N VAL A 178 -2.32 10.26 -4.55
CA VAL A 178 -2.31 9.34 -3.40
C VAL A 178 -3.57 8.48 -3.38
N LEU A 179 -4.74 9.08 -3.58
CA LEU A 179 -6.02 8.36 -3.63
C LEU A 179 -6.12 7.46 -4.86
N LYS A 180 -5.58 7.86 -6.01
CA LYS A 180 -5.47 7.01 -7.21
C LYS A 180 -4.59 5.79 -6.95
N GLY A 181 -3.46 5.97 -6.24
CA GLY A 181 -2.62 4.86 -5.79
C GLY A 181 -3.32 3.92 -4.80
N PHE A 182 -4.10 4.47 -3.87
CA PHE A 182 -4.94 3.68 -2.99
C PHE A 182 -6.01 2.89 -3.77
N SER A 183 -6.68 3.53 -4.72
CA SER A 183 -7.68 2.92 -5.60
C SER A 183 -7.13 1.78 -6.43
N SER A 184 -5.91 1.91 -6.96
CA SER A 184 -5.27 0.83 -7.72
C SER A 184 -4.89 -0.35 -6.83
N GLN A 185 -4.39 -0.07 -5.62
CA GLN A 185 -3.95 -1.08 -4.66
C GLN A 185 -5.10 -1.88 -4.04
N TYR A 186 -6.15 -1.19 -3.58
CA TYR A 186 -7.29 -1.82 -2.89
C TYR A 186 -8.47 -2.11 -3.81
N GLY A 187 -8.38 -1.71 -5.07
CA GLY A 187 -9.40 -2.00 -6.07
C GLY A 187 -10.71 -1.24 -5.90
N VAL A 188 -10.71 -0.20 -5.07
CA VAL A 188 -11.84 0.69 -4.77
C VAL A 188 -11.80 1.89 -5.69
N ALA A 189 -12.90 2.23 -6.35
CA ALA A 189 -12.98 3.47 -7.13
C ALA A 189 -13.26 4.65 -6.19
N LEU A 190 -12.21 5.42 -5.83
CA LEU A 190 -12.36 6.63 -5.03
C LEU A 190 -12.68 7.83 -5.93
N PRO A 191 -13.60 8.73 -5.52
CA PRO A 191 -13.85 9.97 -6.23
C PRO A 191 -12.67 10.95 -6.06
N SER A 192 -12.48 11.84 -7.04
CA SER A 192 -11.63 13.03 -6.82
C SER A 192 -12.31 13.91 -5.76
N ILE A 193 -11.51 14.35 -4.79
CA ILE A 193 -12.03 15.09 -3.64
C ILE A 193 -11.77 16.57 -3.85
N ASN A 194 -12.82 17.37 -3.65
CA ASN A 194 -12.62 18.81 -3.56
C ASN A 194 -11.93 19.16 -2.23
N SER A 195 -10.64 19.50 -2.29
CA SER A 195 -9.82 19.87 -1.13
C SER A 195 -10.30 21.14 -0.41
N SER A 196 -11.18 21.93 -1.03
CA SER A 196 -11.82 23.10 -0.40
C SER A 196 -13.11 22.76 0.38
N ALA A 197 -13.60 21.53 0.30
CA ALA A 197 -14.78 21.09 1.06
C ALA A 197 -14.43 20.82 2.53
N PRO A 198 -15.40 20.91 3.46
CA PRO A 198 -15.23 20.48 4.85
C PRO A 198 -14.74 19.02 4.99
N ALA A 199 -13.87 18.75 5.96
CA ALA A 199 -13.20 17.44 6.12
C ALA A 199 -14.17 16.27 6.39
N ASP A 200 -15.30 16.54 7.05
CA ASP A 200 -16.39 15.60 7.27
C ASP A 200 -17.08 15.18 5.96
N GLN A 201 -17.30 16.13 5.05
CA GLN A 201 -17.87 15.84 3.72
C GLN A 201 -16.90 15.02 2.86
N GLN A 202 -15.62 15.38 2.88
CA GLN A 202 -14.57 14.62 2.19
C GLN A 202 -14.49 13.18 2.71
N ALA A 203 -14.51 13.02 4.04
CA ALA A 203 -14.46 11.71 4.70
C ALA A 203 -15.69 10.85 4.40
N ALA A 204 -16.89 11.43 4.39
CA ALA A 204 -18.11 10.71 4.06
C ALA A 204 -18.09 10.20 2.61
N GLN A 205 -17.64 11.01 1.65
CA GLN A 205 -17.49 10.60 0.25
C GLN A 205 -16.50 9.45 0.08
N LEU A 206 -15.35 9.55 0.74
CA LEU A 206 -14.33 8.50 0.74
C LEU A 206 -14.83 7.20 1.38
N LEU A 207 -15.48 7.30 2.53
CA LEU A 207 -15.99 6.12 3.23
C LEU A 207 -17.09 5.42 2.43
N HIS A 208 -17.97 6.20 1.78
CA HIS A 208 -19.00 5.67 0.90
C HIS A 208 -18.41 4.91 -0.29
N ALA A 209 -17.29 5.39 -0.84
CA ALA A 209 -16.60 4.71 -1.93
C ALA A 209 -15.96 3.38 -1.49
N VAL A 210 -15.35 3.34 -0.29
CA VAL A 210 -14.73 2.12 0.27
C VAL A 210 -15.76 1.11 0.76
N VAL A 211 -16.87 1.57 1.34
CA VAL A 211 -17.91 0.71 1.89
C VAL A 211 -19.28 1.15 1.38
N PRO A 212 -19.63 0.81 0.12
CA PRO A 212 -20.91 1.20 -0.48
C PRO A 212 -22.14 0.69 0.29
N ALA A 213 -21.97 -0.35 1.11
CA ALA A 213 -23.04 -0.88 1.96
C ALA A 213 -23.46 0.07 3.11
N LEU A 214 -22.69 1.13 3.40
CA LEU A 214 -23.05 2.19 4.34
C LEU A 214 -23.94 3.29 3.72
N SER A 215 -24.28 3.18 2.43
CA SER A 215 -25.06 4.15 1.65
C SER A 215 -26.50 4.41 2.15
N SER A 216 -27.00 3.65 3.11
CA SER A 216 -28.29 3.92 3.77
C SER A 216 -28.22 4.95 4.89
N TYR A 217 -27.04 5.47 5.21
CA TYR A 217 -26.84 6.45 6.28
C TYR A 217 -26.20 7.74 5.74
N ASN A 218 -26.89 8.88 5.94
CA ASN A 218 -26.34 10.21 5.70
C ASN A 218 -25.92 10.84 7.04
N PRO A 219 -24.64 10.74 7.45
CA PRO A 219 -24.16 11.25 8.74
C PRO A 219 -24.28 12.78 8.88
N LEU A 220 -24.55 13.50 7.79
CA LEU A 220 -24.69 14.96 7.77
C LEU A 220 -26.10 15.44 8.13
N ASP A 221 -27.09 14.54 8.17
CA ASP A 221 -28.47 14.90 8.55
C ASP A 221 -28.64 15.01 10.08
N ASP A 222 -27.74 14.42 10.87
CA ASP A 222 -27.79 14.44 12.34
C ASP A 222 -26.85 15.51 12.91
N ARG A 223 -27.32 16.76 12.94
CA ARG A 223 -26.58 17.97 13.37
C ARG A 223 -26.17 18.02 14.86
N GLY A 224 -26.23 16.89 15.59
CA GLY A 224 -25.99 16.82 17.03
C GLY A 224 -24.53 16.57 17.46
N ALA A 225 -23.65 16.12 16.56
CA ALA A 225 -22.30 15.63 16.91
C ALA A 225 -21.15 16.62 16.63
N SER A 226 -21.44 17.84 16.20
CA SER A 226 -20.43 18.76 15.63
C SER A 226 -19.52 19.45 16.66
N GLY A 227 -19.83 19.42 17.96
CA GLY A 227 -19.13 20.27 18.95
C GLY A 227 -17.73 19.80 19.37
N THR A 228 -17.44 18.50 19.36
CA THR A 228 -16.20 17.93 19.93
C THR A 228 -15.15 17.48 18.91
N LEU A 229 -15.50 17.39 17.62
CA LEU A 229 -14.56 17.05 16.53
C LEU A 229 -14.15 18.26 15.68
N GLN A 230 -14.79 19.43 15.88
CA GLN A 230 -14.65 20.60 15.03
C GLN A 230 -13.28 21.31 15.09
N THR A 231 -12.39 20.94 16.01
CA THR A 231 -11.19 21.75 16.28
C THR A 231 -9.85 21.19 15.82
N SER A 232 -9.70 19.90 15.45
CA SER A 232 -8.35 19.42 15.05
C SER A 232 -8.25 18.02 14.42
N ALA A 233 -9.29 17.49 13.77
CA ALA A 233 -9.21 16.14 13.20
C ALA A 233 -9.28 16.22 11.66
N GLY A 234 -8.18 15.91 10.96
CA GLY A 234 -8.15 15.85 9.50
C GLY A 234 -9.13 14.83 8.92
N VAL A 235 -9.18 14.72 7.59
CA VAL A 235 -10.05 13.79 6.84
C VAL A 235 -9.84 12.36 7.34
N ALA A 236 -8.59 11.98 7.64
CA ALA A 236 -8.25 10.67 8.19
C ALA A 236 -9.03 10.34 9.49
N ALA A 237 -9.10 11.29 10.41
CA ALA A 237 -9.79 11.11 11.69
C ALA A 237 -11.31 11.04 11.51
N TRP A 238 -11.87 11.79 10.57
CA TRP A 238 -13.30 11.72 10.23
C TRP A 238 -13.68 10.39 9.57
N VAL A 239 -12.87 9.86 8.65
CA VAL A 239 -13.09 8.51 8.07
C VAL A 239 -13.11 7.46 9.19
N ALA A 240 -12.18 7.56 10.13
CA ALA A 240 -12.13 6.66 11.27
C ALA A 240 -13.36 6.80 12.20
N ALA A 241 -13.74 8.03 12.53
CA ALA A 241 -14.90 8.31 13.37
C ALA A 241 -16.20 7.79 12.74
N LEU A 242 -16.39 7.99 11.43
CA LEU A 242 -17.58 7.56 10.69
C LEU A 242 -17.68 6.03 10.57
N PHE A 243 -16.55 5.32 10.43
CA PHE A 243 -16.57 3.86 10.27
C PHE A 243 -16.60 3.10 11.61
N TRP A 244 -15.78 3.49 12.59
CA TRP A 244 -15.68 2.78 13.87
C TRP A 244 -16.58 3.36 14.98
N GLY A 245 -17.18 4.53 14.76
CA GLY A 245 -18.12 5.16 15.67
C GLY A 245 -17.45 5.75 16.91
N SER A 246 -17.16 7.05 16.88
CA SER A 246 -16.77 7.83 18.07
C SER A 246 -17.89 8.74 18.59
N THR A 247 -19.15 8.42 18.31
CA THR A 247 -20.31 9.09 18.89
C THR A 247 -21.11 8.11 19.75
N PRO A 248 -21.19 8.31 21.08
CA PRO A 248 -22.17 7.61 21.86
C PRO A 248 -23.55 8.15 21.46
N VAL A 249 -24.53 7.25 21.50
CA VAL A 249 -25.98 7.46 21.35
C VAL A 249 -26.49 7.41 19.89
N GLY A 250 -27.16 6.31 19.55
CA GLY A 250 -28.25 6.33 18.57
C GLY A 250 -28.04 5.72 17.18
N ILE A 251 -27.08 4.81 16.97
CA ILE A 251 -26.89 4.20 15.63
C ILE A 251 -27.68 2.89 15.52
N ALA A 252 -28.83 2.96 14.85
CA ALA A 252 -29.43 1.84 14.15
C ALA A 252 -29.21 2.05 12.65
N ALA A 253 -28.90 0.95 11.94
CA ALA A 253 -28.69 0.83 10.49
C ALA A 253 -27.26 1.08 9.96
N GLY A 254 -26.72 0.08 9.25
CA GLY A 254 -25.47 0.15 8.48
C GLY A 254 -24.49 -0.95 8.85
N GLY A 255 -23.54 -0.65 9.75
CA GLY A 255 -22.61 -1.63 10.33
C GLY A 255 -23.05 -2.16 11.70
N ALA A 256 -23.85 -1.38 12.43
CA ALA A 256 -24.44 -1.76 13.70
C ALA A 256 -25.53 -2.83 13.53
N SER A 257 -26.16 -2.98 12.37
CA SER A 257 -27.17 -4.04 12.14
C SER A 257 -26.55 -5.43 12.01
N LEU A 258 -25.32 -5.56 11.48
CA LEU A 258 -24.58 -6.82 11.53
C LEU A 258 -24.19 -7.16 12.98
N LEU A 259 -23.68 -6.17 13.73
CA LEU A 259 -23.29 -6.32 15.14
C LEU A 259 -24.48 -6.47 16.11
N GLN A 260 -25.63 -5.83 15.86
CA GLN A 260 -26.87 -5.98 16.62
C GLN A 260 -27.58 -7.29 16.26
N ASN A 261 -27.62 -7.71 14.99
CA ASN A 261 -28.15 -9.03 14.63
C ASN A 261 -27.27 -10.16 15.16
N MET A 262 -25.94 -9.98 15.24
CA MET A 262 -25.06 -10.92 15.94
C MET A 262 -25.36 -10.99 17.44
N ARG A 263 -25.70 -9.87 18.07
CA ARG A 263 -26.06 -9.78 19.51
C ARG A 263 -27.33 -10.57 19.85
N THR A 264 -28.26 -10.69 18.89
CA THR A 264 -29.54 -11.39 19.08
C THR A 264 -29.47 -12.88 18.72
N LEU A 265 -28.43 -13.32 18.00
CA LEU A 265 -28.32 -14.67 17.42
C LEU A 265 -27.33 -15.62 18.13
N MET A 266 -26.63 -15.18 19.19
CA MET A 266 -25.64 -16.02 19.87
C MET A 266 -26.03 -16.37 21.32
N PHE A 267 -25.99 -17.67 21.59
CA PHE A 267 -26.65 -18.43 22.66
C PHE A 267 -26.28 -18.03 24.11
N PRO A 268 -27.09 -18.45 25.11
CA PRO A 268 -26.81 -18.21 26.52
C PRO A 268 -25.48 -18.83 26.98
N ASP A 269 -24.77 -18.11 27.86
CA ASP A 269 -23.56 -18.50 28.62
C ASP A 269 -22.19 -18.52 27.91
N THR A 270 -22.07 -18.02 26.67
CA THR A 270 -20.77 -17.69 26.04
C THR A 270 -20.96 -16.55 25.04
N ASP A 271 -20.50 -15.35 25.38
CA ASP A 271 -20.59 -14.18 24.51
C ASP A 271 -19.43 -14.23 23.49
N PHE A 272 -19.72 -14.43 22.20
CA PHE A 272 -18.74 -14.28 21.13
C PHE A 272 -18.73 -12.83 20.66
N HIS A 273 -17.55 -12.22 20.76
CA HIS A 273 -17.33 -10.83 20.42
C HIS A 273 -16.55 -10.75 19.11
N ALA A 274 -17.10 -10.07 18.10
CA ALA A 274 -16.33 -9.74 16.91
C ALA A 274 -15.21 -8.78 17.30
N ALA A 275 -14.02 -9.01 16.75
CA ALA A 275 -12.87 -8.17 16.98
C ALA A 275 -12.13 -7.91 15.66
N PHE A 276 -11.50 -6.76 15.57
CA PHE A 276 -10.72 -6.34 14.40
C PHE A 276 -9.26 -6.21 14.80
N ALA A 277 -8.35 -6.45 13.85
CA ALA A 277 -6.92 -6.38 14.12
C ALA A 277 -6.35 -5.09 13.55
N GLN A 278 -5.48 -4.43 14.32
CA GLN A 278 -4.70 -3.26 13.90
C GLN A 278 -3.20 -3.58 13.98
N PRO A 279 -2.34 -2.93 13.19
CA PRO A 279 -0.89 -3.10 13.31
C PRO A 279 -0.38 -2.54 14.65
N ALA A 280 0.13 -3.42 15.52
CA ALA A 280 0.68 -3.02 16.83
C ALA A 280 2.15 -2.60 16.74
N ASN A 281 2.89 -3.14 15.76
CA ASN A 281 4.27 -2.87 15.40
C ASN A 281 4.59 -3.48 14.02
N SER A 282 5.83 -3.43 13.52
CA SER A 282 6.20 -3.91 12.17
C SER A 282 5.88 -5.40 11.85
N LYS A 283 5.56 -6.23 12.85
CA LYS A 283 5.30 -7.67 12.66
C LYS A 283 4.14 -8.23 13.50
N GLY A 284 3.44 -7.38 14.26
CA GLY A 284 2.45 -7.78 15.26
C GLY A 284 1.09 -7.13 15.01
N LEU A 285 0.05 -7.89 15.31
CA LEU A 285 -1.35 -7.54 15.26
C LEU A 285 -1.87 -7.29 16.68
N GLU A 286 -2.58 -6.18 16.88
CA GLU A 286 -3.36 -5.90 18.08
C GLU A 286 -4.83 -6.11 17.78
N LEU A 287 -5.44 -7.07 18.46
CA LEU A 287 -6.86 -7.34 18.40
C LEU A 287 -7.61 -6.32 19.26
N CYS A 288 -8.55 -5.60 18.66
CA CYS A 288 -9.34 -4.55 19.26
C CYS A 288 -10.83 -4.91 19.24
N THR A 289 -11.58 -4.43 20.24
CA THR A 289 -13.04 -4.57 20.29
C THR A 289 -13.71 -3.25 20.64
N THR A 290 -14.84 -2.95 20.00
CA THR A 290 -15.72 -1.82 20.37
C THR A 290 -16.81 -2.23 21.35
N GLN A 291 -16.90 -3.53 21.66
CA GLN A 291 -17.97 -4.06 22.50
C GLN A 291 -17.61 -3.89 23.98
N LYS A 292 -18.52 -3.27 24.74
CA LYS A 292 -18.37 -3.11 26.19
C LYS A 292 -18.17 -4.48 26.84
N GLN A 293 -17.21 -4.56 27.76
CA GLN A 293 -16.96 -5.75 28.56
C GLN A 293 -18.26 -6.14 29.28
N SER A 294 -18.71 -7.38 29.09
CA SER A 294 -19.95 -7.89 29.68
C SER A 294 -19.81 -7.93 31.20
N ASP A 295 -20.74 -7.35 31.94
CA ASP A 295 -20.80 -7.40 33.42
C ASP A 295 -21.14 -8.81 33.95
N LYS A 296 -21.47 -9.75 33.07
CA LYS A 296 -21.85 -11.13 33.43
C LYS A 296 -20.64 -12.06 33.39
N ARG A 297 -20.64 -13.07 34.27
CA ARG A 297 -19.66 -14.17 34.38
C ARG A 297 -19.57 -15.10 33.13
N ALA A 298 -20.06 -14.67 31.97
CA ALA A 298 -19.97 -15.43 30.74
C ALA A 298 -18.50 -15.52 30.28
N ARG A 299 -18.11 -16.69 29.78
CA ARG A 299 -16.78 -16.83 29.13
C ARG A 299 -16.87 -16.11 27.79
N ILE A 300 -16.12 -15.00 27.65
CA ILE A 300 -16.05 -14.23 26.42
C ILE A 300 -15.02 -14.86 25.49
N ALA A 301 -15.32 -14.94 24.20
CA ALA A 301 -14.37 -15.30 23.15
C ALA A 301 -14.37 -14.24 22.04
N TYR A 302 -13.19 -13.79 21.63
CA TYR A 302 -12.99 -12.81 20.58
C TYR A 302 -12.63 -13.49 19.28
N LEU A 303 -13.29 -13.12 18.19
CA LEU A 303 -13.08 -13.70 16.86
C LEU A 303 -12.61 -12.63 15.87
N TRP A 304 -11.46 -12.89 15.25
CA TRP A 304 -10.95 -12.17 14.08
C TRP A 304 -10.79 -13.13 12.92
N VAL A 305 -11.04 -12.66 11.71
CA VAL A 305 -10.91 -13.45 10.49
C VAL A 305 -10.39 -12.58 9.36
N ARG A 306 -9.70 -13.21 8.40
CA ARG A 306 -9.13 -12.54 7.24
C ARG A 306 -9.22 -13.45 6.02
N ARG A 307 -9.64 -12.87 4.90
CA ARG A 307 -9.57 -13.53 3.60
C ARG A 307 -8.13 -13.52 3.07
N ILE A 308 -7.69 -14.67 2.58
CA ILE A 308 -6.45 -14.82 1.82
C ILE A 308 -6.83 -14.77 0.34
N PRO A 309 -6.09 -14.04 -0.51
CA PRO A 309 -6.41 -13.95 -1.95
C PRO A 309 -6.56 -15.32 -2.59
N ASP A 310 -5.75 -16.27 -2.15
CA ASP A 310 -5.71 -17.64 -2.66
C ASP A 310 -5.40 -17.69 -4.17
N THR A 311 -4.69 -16.68 -4.67
CA THR A 311 -4.29 -16.60 -6.08
C THR A 311 -2.87 -17.12 -6.26
N GLY A 312 -2.66 -17.87 -7.35
CA GLY A 312 -1.32 -18.30 -7.75
C GLY A 312 -0.52 -17.14 -8.37
N PRO A 313 0.76 -17.36 -8.70
CA PRO A 313 1.61 -16.35 -9.31
C PRO A 313 0.96 -15.76 -10.59
N PRO A 314 0.94 -14.43 -10.75
CA PRO A 314 0.33 -13.80 -11.91
C PRO A 314 1.13 -14.09 -13.19
N ALA A 315 0.42 -14.33 -14.30
CA ALA A 315 1.03 -14.45 -15.62
C ALA A 315 1.23 -13.05 -16.20
N ALA A 316 2.35 -12.41 -15.83
CA ALA A 316 2.70 -11.07 -16.29
C ALA A 316 3.66 -11.10 -17.48
N SER A 317 3.46 -10.18 -18.43
CA SER A 317 4.35 -10.00 -19.57
C SER A 317 4.56 -8.53 -19.91
N LEU A 318 5.74 -8.22 -20.46
CA LEU A 318 6.05 -6.96 -21.12
C LEU A 318 5.61 -7.09 -22.59
N PRO A 319 4.70 -6.22 -23.08
CA PRO A 319 4.23 -6.30 -24.46
C PRO A 319 5.34 -6.01 -25.48
N GLU A 320 6.32 -5.19 -25.08
CA GLU A 320 7.49 -4.81 -25.88
C GLU A 320 8.74 -4.80 -24.99
N THR A 321 9.93 -4.77 -25.58
CA THR A 321 11.19 -4.63 -24.83
C THR A 321 11.17 -3.33 -24.04
N ALA A 322 11.37 -3.43 -22.72
CA ALA A 322 11.38 -2.27 -21.85
C ALA A 322 12.78 -1.67 -21.79
N HIS A 323 12.95 -0.51 -22.43
CA HIS A 323 14.20 0.25 -22.39
C HIS A 323 14.24 1.15 -21.16
N VAL A 324 15.18 0.90 -20.25
CA VAL A 324 15.31 1.64 -18.97
C VAL A 324 16.74 2.18 -18.80
N PRO A 325 16.93 3.45 -18.39
CA PRO A 325 18.25 3.98 -18.10
C PRO A 325 18.71 3.60 -16.69
N LEU A 326 20.02 3.41 -16.53
CA LEU A 326 20.68 3.22 -15.25
C LEU A 326 20.49 4.43 -14.33
N ASN A 327 20.46 4.17 -13.02
CA ASN A 327 20.38 5.18 -11.96
C ASN A 327 19.12 6.07 -12.03
N TRP A 328 18.03 5.57 -12.62
CA TRP A 328 16.78 6.33 -12.81
C TRP A 328 15.54 5.52 -12.43
N GLU A 329 14.42 6.21 -12.24
CA GLU A 329 13.11 5.60 -12.02
C GLU A 329 12.29 5.59 -13.32
N SER A 330 11.92 4.40 -13.80
CA SER A 330 11.25 4.21 -15.09
C SER A 330 9.93 3.49 -14.94
N SER A 331 8.87 4.05 -15.54
CA SER A 331 7.61 3.35 -15.74
C SER A 331 7.67 2.43 -16.96
N VAL A 332 7.31 1.16 -16.76
CA VAL A 332 7.29 0.08 -17.76
C VAL A 332 5.88 -0.48 -17.86
N LYS A 333 5.35 -0.64 -19.09
CA LYS A 333 4.02 -1.23 -19.30
C LYS A 333 4.04 -2.73 -19.08
N VAL A 334 2.99 -3.24 -18.42
CA VAL A 334 2.83 -4.66 -18.12
C VAL A 334 1.41 -5.10 -18.46
N THR A 335 1.31 -6.29 -19.03
CA THR A 335 0.04 -6.97 -19.32
C THR A 335 -0.07 -8.22 -18.47
N CYS A 336 -1.25 -8.48 -17.92
CA CYS A 336 -1.60 -9.73 -17.26
C CYS A 336 -2.81 -10.36 -17.94
N ALA A 337 -3.07 -11.65 -17.69
CA ALA A 337 -4.24 -12.33 -18.24
C ALA A 337 -5.57 -11.70 -17.76
N THR A 338 -5.60 -11.16 -16.55
CA THR A 338 -6.78 -10.47 -16.00
C THR A 338 -6.39 -9.19 -15.27
N ARG A 339 -7.34 -8.24 -15.16
CA ARG A 339 -7.17 -7.03 -14.35
C ARG A 339 -6.96 -7.32 -12.85
N MET A 340 -7.46 -8.45 -12.35
CA MET A 340 -7.23 -8.86 -10.95
C MET A 340 -5.77 -9.27 -10.75
N GLN A 341 -5.20 -10.06 -11.66
CA GLN A 341 -3.77 -10.43 -11.59
C GLN A 341 -2.85 -9.22 -11.62
N LEU A 342 -3.24 -8.19 -12.38
CA LEU A 342 -2.50 -6.95 -12.48
C LEU A 342 -2.48 -6.17 -11.15
N ARG A 343 -3.59 -6.17 -10.39
CA ARG A 343 -3.65 -5.61 -9.04
C ARG A 343 -2.82 -6.43 -8.04
N ASP A 344 -2.90 -7.75 -8.18
CA ASP A 344 -2.19 -8.72 -7.35
C ASP A 344 -0.67 -8.62 -7.50
N LEU A 345 -0.14 -8.09 -8.61
CA LEU A 345 1.31 -7.87 -8.79
C LEU A 345 1.94 -7.00 -7.68
N ALA A 346 1.18 -6.10 -7.05
CA ALA A 346 1.66 -5.31 -5.92
C ALA A 346 2.05 -6.18 -4.71
N ARG A 347 1.52 -7.40 -4.62
CA ARG A 347 1.81 -8.36 -3.54
C ARG A 347 3.05 -9.21 -3.81
N ALA A 348 3.62 -9.14 -5.01
CA ALA A 348 4.88 -9.79 -5.34
C ALA A 348 6.04 -9.16 -4.56
N ARG A 349 7.01 -10.00 -4.20
CA ARG A 349 8.10 -9.66 -3.28
C ARG A 349 9.46 -9.87 -3.93
N ASP A 350 10.47 -9.28 -3.33
CA ASP A 350 11.89 -9.50 -3.68
C ASP A 350 12.15 -9.41 -5.18
N TRP A 351 11.62 -8.34 -5.80
CA TRP A 351 11.81 -8.05 -7.22
C TRP A 351 13.29 -7.97 -7.57
N ARG A 352 13.67 -8.62 -8.67
CA ARG A 352 15.06 -8.73 -9.14
C ARG A 352 15.13 -8.61 -10.65
N LEU A 353 16.21 -8.00 -11.13
CA LEU A 353 16.65 -8.13 -12.51
C LEU A 353 17.67 -9.26 -12.59
N VAL A 354 17.36 -10.27 -13.41
CA VAL A 354 18.18 -11.46 -13.63
C VAL A 354 18.79 -11.35 -15.01
N SER A 355 20.12 -11.40 -15.11
CA SER A 355 20.81 -11.38 -16.40
C SER A 355 20.47 -12.62 -17.24
N ASP A 356 20.59 -12.54 -18.56
CA ASP A 356 20.29 -13.68 -19.45
C ASP A 356 21.15 -14.92 -19.15
N ASP A 357 22.38 -14.74 -18.66
CA ASP A 357 23.28 -15.80 -18.20
C ASP A 357 22.94 -16.35 -16.79
N ARG A 358 21.94 -15.76 -16.11
CA ARG A 358 21.49 -16.05 -14.74
C ARG A 358 22.56 -15.91 -13.66
N HIS A 359 23.73 -15.39 -13.98
CA HIS A 359 24.82 -15.23 -13.00
C HIS A 359 24.65 -13.98 -12.13
N THR A 360 23.97 -12.96 -12.65
CA THR A 360 23.76 -11.69 -11.95
C THR A 360 22.29 -11.54 -11.60
N GLN A 361 22.00 -11.41 -10.30
CA GLN A 361 20.68 -11.07 -9.79
C GLN A 361 20.78 -9.79 -8.98
N VAL A 362 20.13 -8.73 -9.43
CA VAL A 362 20.17 -7.43 -8.76
C VAL A 362 18.80 -7.12 -8.17
N PRO A 363 18.68 -6.89 -6.85
CA PRO A 363 17.42 -6.48 -6.26
C PRO A 363 17.02 -5.10 -6.78
N VAL A 364 15.76 -4.97 -7.17
CA VAL A 364 15.18 -3.72 -7.67
C VAL A 364 13.92 -3.41 -6.91
N LYS A 365 13.68 -2.13 -6.63
CA LYS A 365 12.43 -1.70 -6.03
C LYS A 365 11.42 -1.50 -7.14
N VAL A 366 10.30 -2.20 -7.06
CA VAL A 366 9.20 -2.12 -8.01
C VAL A 366 7.93 -1.72 -7.29
N THR A 367 7.22 -0.76 -7.84
CA THR A 367 5.89 -0.36 -7.36
C THR A 367 4.91 -0.37 -8.52
N VAL A 368 3.67 -0.81 -8.28
CA VAL A 368 2.61 -0.70 -9.29
C VAL A 368 2.31 0.79 -9.48
N GLY A 369 2.39 1.25 -10.72
CA GLY A 369 2.21 2.65 -11.08
C GLY A 369 0.77 3.13 -10.88
N SER A 370 0.59 4.45 -10.94
CA SER A 370 -0.73 5.10 -10.84
C SER A 370 -1.68 4.70 -11.97
N ASP A 371 -1.13 4.31 -13.12
CA ASP A 371 -1.90 3.74 -14.23
C ASP A 371 -1.84 2.23 -14.10
N SER A 372 -3.00 1.58 -14.08
CA SER A 372 -3.18 0.18 -13.69
C SER A 372 -2.30 -0.80 -14.44
N ASP A 373 -1.74 -0.41 -15.59
CA ASP A 373 -1.03 -1.29 -16.52
C ASP A 373 0.48 -0.97 -16.56
N SER A 374 1.02 -0.37 -15.49
CA SER A 374 2.42 0.02 -15.41
C SER A 374 3.10 -0.38 -14.10
N LEU A 375 4.39 -0.72 -14.19
CA LEU A 375 5.30 -0.92 -13.07
C LEU A 375 6.35 0.19 -13.08
N ALA A 376 6.51 0.88 -11.97
CA ALA A 376 7.64 1.79 -11.77
C ALA A 376 8.83 1.00 -11.21
N LEU A 377 9.90 0.93 -11.99
CA LEU A 377 11.16 0.31 -11.65
C LEU A 377 12.14 1.40 -11.18
N ASP A 378 12.60 1.32 -9.94
CA ASP A 378 13.58 2.24 -9.37
C ASP A 378 14.98 1.63 -9.40
N LEU A 379 15.83 2.15 -10.30
CA LEU A 379 17.22 1.72 -10.48
C LEU A 379 18.22 2.70 -9.85
N ARG A 380 17.79 3.73 -9.11
CA ARG A 380 18.69 4.75 -8.52
C ARG A 380 19.73 4.19 -7.56
N ASN A 381 19.40 3.09 -6.89
CA ASN A 381 20.27 2.42 -5.92
C ASN A 381 20.77 1.04 -6.40
N ALA A 382 20.47 0.67 -7.65
CA ALA A 382 20.81 -0.63 -8.18
C ALA A 382 22.23 -0.61 -8.77
N THR A 383 23.11 -1.48 -8.27
CA THR A 383 24.43 -1.68 -8.89
C THR A 383 24.29 -2.69 -10.02
N LEU A 384 24.14 -2.20 -11.25
CA LEU A 384 23.79 -2.99 -12.43
C LEU A 384 24.64 -2.55 -13.64
N ALA A 385 25.10 -3.51 -14.44
CA ALA A 385 25.76 -3.22 -15.71
C ALA A 385 24.73 -3.04 -16.84
N PRO A 386 24.99 -2.22 -17.87
CA PRO A 386 24.13 -2.18 -19.05
C PRO A 386 24.01 -3.56 -19.71
N GLY A 387 22.84 -3.89 -20.24
CA GLY A 387 22.59 -5.19 -20.89
C GLY A 387 21.14 -5.65 -20.82
N LYS A 388 20.92 -6.92 -21.19
CA LYS A 388 19.60 -7.55 -21.23
C LYS A 388 19.33 -8.34 -19.95
N TYR A 389 18.16 -8.10 -19.38
CA TYR A 389 17.71 -8.68 -18.13
C TYR A 389 16.26 -9.16 -18.24
N LYS A 390 15.92 -10.10 -17.37
CA LYS A 390 14.55 -10.55 -17.11
C LYS A 390 14.12 -10.05 -15.76
N LEU A 391 12.88 -9.60 -15.67
CA LEU A 391 12.29 -9.17 -14.41
C LEU A 391 11.68 -10.39 -13.71
N ALA A 392 12.10 -10.67 -12.49
CA ALA A 392 11.64 -11.80 -11.69
C ALA A 392 11.25 -11.34 -10.28
N ALA A 393 10.38 -12.10 -9.64
CA ALA A 393 9.95 -11.85 -8.26
C ALA A 393 9.55 -13.14 -7.55
N LEU A 394 9.29 -13.05 -6.26
CA LEU A 394 8.72 -14.11 -5.45
C LEU A 394 7.23 -13.87 -5.22
N TRP A 395 6.43 -14.90 -5.49
CA TRP A 395 5.05 -15.03 -5.07
C TRP A 395 5.01 -15.89 -3.81
N ASP A 396 4.93 -15.24 -2.64
CA ASP A 396 5.29 -15.84 -1.36
C ASP A 396 6.73 -16.39 -1.39
N TRP A 397 6.90 -17.71 -1.57
CA TRP A 397 8.20 -18.37 -1.75
C TRP A 397 8.42 -18.90 -3.17
N THR A 398 7.40 -18.83 -4.03
CA THR A 398 7.45 -19.38 -5.38
C THR A 398 8.05 -18.36 -6.34
N PRO A 399 9.20 -18.63 -6.98
CA PRO A 399 9.74 -17.72 -7.98
C PRO A 399 8.85 -17.69 -9.22
N PHE A 400 8.64 -16.50 -9.77
CA PHE A 400 8.00 -16.32 -11.06
C PHE A 400 8.72 -15.24 -11.88
N ASP A 401 8.70 -15.42 -13.20
CA ASP A 401 9.31 -14.53 -14.16
C ASP A 401 8.23 -13.71 -14.87
N VAL A 402 8.46 -12.41 -15.05
CA VAL A 402 7.68 -11.58 -15.97
C VAL A 402 8.21 -11.84 -17.38
N ALA A 403 7.35 -12.34 -18.26
CA ALA A 403 7.75 -12.66 -19.63
C ALA A 403 8.12 -11.38 -20.40
N GLY A 404 9.24 -11.39 -21.12
CA GLY A 404 9.72 -10.22 -21.86
C GLY A 404 11.18 -9.89 -21.52
N THR A 405 11.66 -8.77 -22.04
CA THR A 405 13.05 -8.32 -21.86
C THR A 405 13.08 -6.90 -21.34
N VAL A 406 13.91 -6.66 -20.33
CA VAL A 406 14.29 -5.33 -19.86
C VAL A 406 15.71 -5.06 -20.34
N GLU A 407 15.86 -4.05 -21.18
CA GLU A 407 17.18 -3.64 -21.66
C GLU A 407 17.61 -2.37 -20.92
N VAL A 408 18.73 -2.49 -20.22
CA VAL A 408 19.25 -1.48 -19.32
C VAL A 408 20.36 -0.72 -20.03
N HIS A 409 20.20 0.59 -20.14
CA HIS A 409 21.07 1.47 -20.91
C HIS A 409 21.80 2.46 -20.00
N LYS A 410 22.99 2.90 -20.42
CA LYS A 410 23.66 4.04 -19.80
C LYS A 410 23.13 5.33 -20.47
N PHE A 411 22.94 6.40 -19.71
CA PHE A 411 22.70 7.71 -20.31
C PHE A 411 23.83 8.07 -21.27
N ALA A 412 23.46 8.49 -22.47
CA ALA A 412 24.41 8.95 -23.45
C ALA A 412 24.98 10.33 -23.10
N ASP A 413 26.21 10.59 -23.54
CA ASP A 413 26.86 11.88 -23.38
C ASP A 413 26.42 12.86 -24.47
N LEU A 414 25.35 13.61 -24.17
CA LEU A 414 24.75 14.57 -25.09
C LEU A 414 25.68 15.73 -25.48
N SER A 415 26.85 15.90 -24.86
CA SER A 415 27.84 16.92 -25.29
C SER A 415 28.38 16.69 -26.70
N THR A 416 28.20 15.48 -27.25
CA THR A 416 28.60 15.11 -28.61
C THR A 416 27.51 15.37 -29.66
N ALA A 417 26.31 15.77 -29.25
CA ALA A 417 25.21 16.09 -30.14
C ALA A 417 25.50 17.37 -30.95
N LYS A 418 25.16 17.36 -32.24
CA LYS A 418 25.39 18.48 -33.16
C LYS A 418 24.17 18.71 -34.04
N VAL A 419 23.95 19.98 -34.41
CA VAL A 419 23.03 20.33 -35.48
C VAL A 419 23.62 19.84 -36.80
N THR A 420 22.79 19.28 -37.69
CA THR A 420 23.25 18.90 -39.02
C THR A 420 23.67 20.14 -39.82
N PRO A 421 24.71 20.06 -40.68
CA PRO A 421 25.14 21.22 -41.47
C PRO A 421 23.99 21.85 -42.27
N GLU A 422 23.09 21.03 -42.82
CA GLU A 422 21.92 21.47 -43.58
C GLU A 422 20.90 22.28 -42.75
N SER A 423 20.80 22.01 -41.45
CA SER A 423 19.96 22.76 -40.53
C SER A 423 20.67 24.00 -40.00
N GLU A 424 21.99 23.93 -39.82
CA GLU A 424 22.82 25.07 -39.38
C GLU A 424 22.73 26.23 -40.38
N ASP A 425 22.83 25.95 -41.68
CA ASP A 425 22.73 26.95 -42.74
C ASP A 425 21.36 27.66 -42.80
N LYS A 426 20.32 27.04 -42.25
CA LYS A 426 18.93 27.56 -42.27
C LYS A 426 18.59 28.40 -41.04
N LEU A 427 19.40 28.31 -39.98
CA LEU A 427 19.21 29.04 -38.72
C LEU A 427 19.70 30.49 -38.83
N VAL A 428 18.99 31.27 -39.65
CA VAL A 428 19.23 32.71 -39.84
C VAL A 428 18.09 33.51 -39.21
N GLU A 429 18.43 34.63 -38.58
CA GLU A 429 17.46 35.57 -38.01
C GLU A 429 16.38 35.97 -39.04
N GLY A 430 15.11 35.90 -38.64
CA GLY A 430 13.98 36.33 -39.47
C GLY A 430 13.44 35.29 -40.46
N ASN A 431 14.00 34.07 -40.52
CA ASN A 431 13.53 33.00 -41.41
C ASN A 431 12.23 32.30 -40.93
N GLY A 432 11.65 32.73 -39.80
CA GLY A 432 10.46 32.10 -39.22
C GLY A 432 10.77 30.71 -38.65
N THR A 433 9.81 29.79 -38.72
CA THR A 433 9.93 28.43 -38.19
C THR A 433 10.78 27.54 -39.10
N VAL A 434 11.94 27.13 -38.60
CA VAL A 434 12.90 26.29 -39.33
C VAL A 434 12.94 24.88 -38.71
N PRO A 435 12.83 23.80 -39.52
CA PRO A 435 13.06 22.45 -39.05
C PRO A 435 14.57 22.22 -38.81
N VAL A 436 14.89 21.78 -37.60
CA VAL A 436 16.26 21.52 -37.15
C VAL A 436 16.42 20.05 -36.87
N LYS A 437 17.46 19.45 -37.43
CA LYS A 437 17.85 18.08 -37.16
C LYS A 437 19.14 18.05 -36.34
N LEU A 438 19.11 17.29 -35.25
CA LEU A 438 20.26 16.98 -34.42
C LEU A 438 20.74 15.55 -34.72
N THR A 439 22.04 15.37 -34.80
CA THR A 439 22.70 14.06 -34.82
C THR A 439 23.57 13.90 -33.58
N GLY A 440 23.57 12.72 -32.98
CA GLY A 440 24.22 12.51 -31.69
C GLY A 440 24.32 11.05 -31.26
N PRO A 441 24.73 10.81 -30.00
CA PRO A 441 25.06 9.47 -29.51
C PRO A 441 23.81 8.64 -29.27
N ASP A 442 22.91 9.02 -28.36
CA ASP A 442 21.60 8.40 -28.23
C ASP A 442 20.64 9.39 -27.56
N PHE A 443 19.51 9.64 -28.20
CA PHE A 443 18.45 10.53 -27.74
C PHE A 443 17.25 9.78 -27.13
N GLU A 444 17.32 8.46 -26.96
CA GLU A 444 16.21 7.60 -26.52
C GLU A 444 15.50 8.10 -25.24
N PHE A 445 16.27 8.65 -24.29
CA PHE A 445 15.77 9.10 -22.99
C PHE A 445 15.53 10.62 -22.88
N VAL A 446 15.64 11.36 -23.98
CA VAL A 446 15.30 12.80 -23.99
C VAL A 446 13.78 12.94 -23.81
N SER A 447 13.38 13.66 -22.77
CA SER A 447 11.97 13.90 -22.42
C SER A 447 11.53 15.34 -22.63
N LYS A 448 12.49 16.27 -22.64
CA LYS A 448 12.29 17.70 -22.82
C LYS A 448 13.47 18.27 -23.60
N LEU A 449 13.17 19.26 -24.44
CA LEU A 449 14.16 20.04 -25.16
C LEU A 449 13.83 21.52 -24.94
N ALA A 450 14.80 22.33 -24.57
CA ALA A 450 14.62 23.76 -24.40
C ALA A 450 15.79 24.56 -24.97
N LEU A 451 15.49 25.74 -25.48
CA LEU A 451 16.46 26.69 -26.01
C LEU A 451 16.66 27.83 -25.02
N VAL A 452 17.91 28.11 -24.64
CA VAL A 452 18.25 29.18 -23.69
C VAL A 452 19.20 30.16 -24.37
N LYS A 453 19.01 31.48 -24.19
CA LYS A 453 19.98 32.48 -24.68
C LYS A 453 21.17 32.56 -23.75
N GLU A 454 22.37 32.35 -24.27
CA GLU A 454 23.61 32.46 -23.49
C GLU A 454 23.87 33.93 -23.09
N GLY A 455 24.23 34.18 -21.83
CA GLY A 455 24.61 35.51 -21.31
C GLY A 455 23.48 36.45 -20.90
N GLY A 456 22.21 36.02 -20.96
CA GLY A 456 21.08 36.80 -20.43
C GLY A 456 20.87 36.56 -18.93
N GLN A 457 21.00 37.60 -18.10
CA GLN A 457 20.85 37.50 -16.63
C GLN A 457 19.47 36.98 -16.14
N ASN A 458 18.48 36.82 -17.04
CA ASN A 458 17.17 36.21 -16.80
C ASN A 458 16.64 35.51 -18.08
N ALA A 459 17.48 34.79 -18.82
CA ALA A 459 17.05 34.13 -20.06
C ALA A 459 16.05 33.00 -19.77
N THR A 460 14.78 33.20 -20.13
CA THR A 460 13.73 32.19 -20.01
C THR A 460 13.98 31.06 -21.01
N ALA A 461 14.01 29.81 -20.54
CA ALA A 461 14.14 28.65 -21.39
C ALA A 461 12.89 28.52 -22.29
N LYS A 462 13.08 28.60 -23.61
CA LYS A 462 12.01 28.40 -24.59
C LYS A 462 11.89 26.90 -24.86
N GLU A 463 10.83 26.28 -24.34
CA GLU A 463 10.56 24.87 -24.55
C GLU A 463 10.28 24.60 -26.04
N LEU A 464 10.92 23.56 -26.57
CA LEU A 464 10.81 23.12 -27.94
C LEU A 464 10.10 21.76 -27.98
N THR A 465 9.24 21.58 -28.97
CA THR A 465 8.71 20.26 -29.31
C THR A 465 9.75 19.50 -30.12
N PHE A 466 9.84 18.19 -29.91
CA PHE A 466 10.74 17.34 -30.66
C PHE A 466 10.08 16.02 -31.04
N THR A 467 10.61 15.40 -32.09
CA THR A 467 10.21 14.09 -32.58
C THR A 467 11.43 13.18 -32.71
N LEU A 468 11.24 11.92 -32.33
CA LEU A 468 12.22 10.84 -32.46
C LEU A 468 11.66 9.78 -33.42
N ASP A 469 12.50 9.27 -34.32
CA ASP A 469 12.06 8.43 -35.46
C ASP A 469 11.33 7.13 -35.05
N LYS A 470 11.57 6.58 -33.85
CA LYS A 470 10.82 5.43 -33.30
C LYS A 470 10.10 5.75 -31.98
N GLY A 471 9.82 7.03 -31.73
CA GLY A 471 9.23 7.50 -30.48
C GLY A 471 10.18 7.45 -29.28
N THR A 472 9.69 7.90 -28.14
CA THR A 472 10.39 7.86 -26.84
C THR A 472 10.52 6.41 -26.35
N ARG A 473 11.71 6.00 -25.89
CA ARG A 473 11.98 4.65 -25.34
C ARG A 473 11.74 3.48 -26.30
N GLY A 474 11.89 3.73 -27.61
CA GLY A 474 11.79 2.71 -28.67
C GLY A 474 13.16 2.18 -29.12
N GLY A 475 14.14 2.09 -28.23
CA GLY A 475 15.53 1.75 -28.49
C GLY A 475 16.39 2.93 -28.93
N GLU A 476 17.65 2.67 -29.24
CA GLU A 476 18.68 3.67 -29.59
C GLU A 476 18.25 4.60 -30.75
N LYS A 477 18.59 5.90 -30.62
CA LYS A 477 18.24 7.00 -31.55
C LYS A 477 19.40 7.97 -31.73
N HIS A 478 19.96 8.03 -32.94
CA HIS A 478 21.01 8.99 -33.26
C HIS A 478 20.49 10.30 -33.85
N THR A 479 19.17 10.43 -34.03
CA THR A 479 18.51 11.54 -34.71
C THR A 479 17.39 12.11 -33.83
N LEU A 480 17.36 13.44 -33.70
CA LEU A 480 16.27 14.19 -33.07
C LEU A 480 15.87 15.34 -33.99
N GLU A 481 14.57 15.49 -34.23
CA GLU A 481 14.03 16.56 -35.07
C GLU A 481 13.22 17.54 -34.20
N THR A 482 13.39 18.83 -34.44
CA THR A 482 12.69 19.90 -33.71
C THR A 482 12.42 21.08 -34.65
N GLN A 483 11.63 22.05 -34.19
CA GLN A 483 11.35 23.26 -34.94
C GLN A 483 11.75 24.48 -34.11
N ILE A 484 12.55 25.36 -34.70
CA ILE A 484 13.01 26.60 -34.07
C ILE A 484 12.44 27.78 -34.84
N ASP A 485 11.62 28.58 -34.16
CA ASP A 485 11.14 29.86 -34.68
C ASP A 485 12.19 30.97 -34.47
N THR A 486 12.78 31.39 -35.58
CA THR A 486 13.83 32.41 -35.69
C THR A 486 13.30 33.83 -35.92
N ALA A 487 11.97 34.03 -36.02
CA ALA A 487 11.40 35.36 -36.28
C ALA A 487 11.72 36.39 -35.17
N ASN A 488 11.84 35.92 -33.93
CA ASN A 488 12.08 36.75 -32.76
C ASN A 488 13.39 36.37 -32.01
N LEU A 489 14.27 35.59 -32.64
CA LEU A 489 15.56 35.20 -32.07
C LEU A 489 16.65 36.14 -32.58
N ALA A 490 17.16 36.98 -31.68
CA ALA A 490 18.32 37.81 -31.97
C ALA A 490 19.57 36.93 -32.24
N PRO A 491 20.55 37.39 -33.04
CA PRO A 491 21.78 36.66 -33.25
C PRO A 491 22.53 36.44 -31.95
N GLY A 492 23.05 35.23 -31.75
CA GLY A 492 23.77 34.88 -30.53
C GLY A 492 23.95 33.37 -30.37
N LYS A 493 24.55 32.99 -29.25
CA LYS A 493 24.69 31.59 -28.87
C LYS A 493 23.49 31.15 -28.05
N TYR A 494 22.94 30.00 -28.43
CA TYR A 494 21.78 29.42 -27.77
C TYR A 494 22.06 27.94 -27.46
N PRO A 495 22.46 27.59 -26.22
CA PRO A 495 22.51 26.20 -25.80
C PRO A 495 21.11 25.55 -25.86
N LEU A 496 21.11 24.27 -26.26
CA LEU A 496 19.98 23.36 -26.12
C LEU A 496 20.15 22.58 -24.81
N CYS A 497 19.07 22.49 -24.03
CA CYS A 497 19.04 21.85 -22.71
C CYS A 497 17.95 20.78 -22.62
#